data_AF-A0A519RNN2-F1
#
_entry.id   AF-A0A519RNN2-F1
#
_cell.length_a   1.000
_cell.length_b   1.000
_cell.length_c   1.000
_cell.angle_alpha   90.00
_cell.angle_beta   90.00
_cell.angle_gamma   90.00
#
_symmetry.space_group_name_H-M   'P 1'
#
loop_
_entity.id
_entity.type
_entity.pdbx_description
1 polymer ?
#
loop_
_entity_poly.entity_id
_entity_poly.type
_entity_poly.pdbx_seq_one_letter_code
_entity_poly.pdbx_strand_id
1 'polypeptide(L)'
;MIVITARTRVRAQTAIIEVKNSLPMPKSFPKVRKTIGDYLRARRISLGLSQEEVANQLGVCVDSITNWENNRAVPQIHLLPRIFTFLEEVPVPIDQSSYAGKVKGLRLLLGLDRKGFASLMKVDESTVRYWEWGKNLPVIKRRKQIDALLEKYLKKVKFAISSWNSG
;
A
#
# COMPACT_ATOMS: atom_id res chain seq x y z
N MET A 1 8.89 37.34 -42.89
CA MET A 1 9.67 36.25 -42.25
C MET A 1 8.87 35.72 -41.07
N ILE A 2 8.71 34.40 -41.00
CA ILE A 2 8.15 33.58 -39.91
C ILE A 2 9.07 33.77 -38.67
N VAL A 3 8.67 33.71 -37.38
CA VAL A 3 8.35 32.50 -36.57
C VAL A 3 7.63 32.83 -35.24
N ILE A 4 6.74 31.91 -34.86
CA ILE A 4 5.93 31.71 -33.62
C ILE A 4 6.87 31.32 -32.44
N THR A 5 6.62 31.66 -31.16
CA THR A 5 5.94 30.78 -30.18
C THR A 5 5.49 31.48 -28.89
N ALA A 6 4.22 31.22 -28.55
CA ALA A 6 3.54 31.50 -27.29
C ALA A 6 3.95 30.53 -26.16
N ARG A 7 3.66 30.89 -24.91
CA ARG A 7 2.64 30.20 -24.09
C ARG A 7 2.43 30.87 -22.72
N THR A 8 1.20 31.34 -22.57
CA THR A 8 0.58 31.99 -21.41
C THR A 8 0.44 31.00 -20.25
N ARG A 9 0.83 31.42 -19.03
CA ARG A 9 0.42 30.76 -17.77
C ARG A 9 -1.04 31.05 -17.51
N VAL A 10 -1.89 30.03 -17.43
CA VAL A 10 -3.24 30.16 -16.87
C VAL A 10 -3.36 29.22 -15.68
N ARG A 11 -3.66 29.83 -14.53
CA ARG A 11 -4.01 29.20 -13.25
C ARG A 11 -5.27 28.35 -13.43
N ALA A 12 -5.22 27.07 -13.08
CA ALA A 12 -6.41 26.23 -13.01
C ALA A 12 -7.06 26.41 -11.64
N GLN A 13 -8.04 27.31 -11.58
CA GLN A 13 -9.02 27.41 -10.51
C GLN A 13 -10.24 26.57 -10.94
N THR A 14 -10.67 25.63 -10.11
CA THR A 14 -11.99 24.95 -10.16
C THR A 14 -12.27 24.08 -11.40
N ALA A 15 -12.01 22.77 -11.29
CA ALA A 15 -12.58 21.76 -12.20
C ALA A 15 -13.61 20.89 -11.45
N ILE A 16 -14.77 21.48 -11.18
CA ILE A 16 -16.05 20.77 -10.97
C ILE A 16 -16.69 20.46 -12.35
N ILE A 17 -15.94 20.63 -13.44
CA ILE A 17 -16.44 20.60 -14.81
C ILE A 17 -16.15 19.22 -15.43
N GLU A 18 -17.23 18.49 -15.74
CA GLU A 18 -17.35 17.38 -16.71
C GLU A 18 -17.06 15.92 -16.28
N VAL A 19 -17.97 15.34 -15.50
CA VAL A 19 -18.31 13.89 -15.56
C VAL A 19 -19.13 13.58 -16.83
N LYS A 20 -18.66 13.99 -18.02
CA LYS A 20 -19.40 13.83 -19.29
C LYS A 20 -18.66 13.10 -20.41
N ASN A 21 -17.55 12.44 -20.13
CA ASN A 21 -16.94 11.45 -21.02
C ASN A 21 -16.14 10.41 -20.22
N SER A 22 -16.78 9.72 -19.28
CA SER A 22 -16.16 8.53 -18.69
C SER A 22 -16.12 7.44 -19.75
N LEU A 23 -14.93 7.22 -20.34
CA LEU A 23 -14.67 6.01 -21.12
C LEU A 23 -15.17 4.81 -20.29
N PRO A 24 -15.87 3.85 -20.92
CA PRO A 24 -16.33 2.67 -20.19
C PRO A 24 -15.15 2.04 -19.49
N MET A 25 -15.32 1.73 -18.20
CA MET A 25 -14.27 1.10 -17.40
C MET A 25 -13.69 -0.07 -18.21
N PRO A 26 -12.36 -0.12 -18.39
CA PRO A 26 -11.77 -1.10 -19.28
C PRO A 26 -12.16 -2.50 -18.79
N LYS A 27 -12.37 -3.43 -19.72
CA LYS A 27 -12.74 -4.83 -19.40
C LYS A 27 -11.75 -5.50 -18.43
N SER A 28 -10.53 -5.00 -18.39
CA SER A 28 -9.44 -5.43 -17.51
C SER A 28 -9.52 -4.89 -16.08
N PHE A 29 -10.49 -4.02 -15.76
CA PHE A 29 -10.72 -3.55 -14.40
C PHE A 29 -11.28 -4.68 -13.53
N PRO A 30 -10.68 -4.97 -12.36
CA PRO A 30 -11.13 -6.06 -11.52
C PRO A 30 -12.49 -5.73 -10.89
N LYS A 31 -13.51 -6.54 -11.21
CA LYS A 31 -14.86 -6.40 -10.64
C LYS A 31 -14.89 -6.67 -9.13
N VAL A 32 -14.00 -7.53 -8.64
CA VAL A 32 -13.82 -7.87 -7.22
C VAL A 32 -12.33 -7.88 -6.93
N ARG A 33 -11.93 -7.27 -5.81
CA ARG A 33 -10.52 -7.24 -5.36
C ARG A 33 -10.30 -8.30 -4.27
N LYS A 34 -9.38 -9.24 -4.50
CA LYS A 34 -9.06 -10.31 -3.55
C LYS A 34 -7.57 -10.36 -3.21
N THR A 35 -6.73 -10.01 -4.19
CA THR A 35 -5.27 -10.10 -4.10
C THR A 35 -4.65 -8.71 -4.14
N ILE A 36 -3.43 -8.54 -3.62
CA ILE A 36 -2.69 -7.27 -3.73
C ILE A 36 -2.60 -6.81 -5.20
N GLY A 37 -2.49 -7.75 -6.14
CA GLY A 37 -2.54 -7.50 -7.57
C GLY A 37 -3.82 -6.85 -8.06
N ASP A 38 -4.98 -7.30 -7.58
CA ASP A 38 -6.27 -6.70 -7.93
C ASP A 38 -6.37 -5.27 -7.41
N TYR A 39 -5.91 -5.02 -6.18
CA TYR A 39 -5.89 -3.68 -5.61
C TYR A 39 -4.95 -2.75 -6.39
N LEU A 40 -3.74 -3.22 -6.73
CA LEU A 40 -2.78 -2.49 -7.55
C LEU A 40 -3.34 -2.15 -8.92
N ARG A 41 -3.92 -3.14 -9.62
CA ARG A 41 -4.53 -2.94 -10.93
C ARG A 41 -5.69 -1.96 -10.89
N ALA A 42 -6.56 -2.08 -9.88
CA ALA A 42 -7.68 -1.16 -9.70
C ALA A 42 -7.19 0.27 -9.49
N ARG A 43 -6.24 0.48 -8.56
CA ARG A 43 -5.68 1.81 -8.25
C ARG A 43 -4.95 2.41 -9.45
N ARG A 44 -4.15 1.60 -10.13
CA ARG A 44 -3.44 2.02 -11.35
C ARG A 44 -4.41 2.51 -12.42
N ILE A 45 -5.45 1.72 -12.73
CA ILE A 45 -6.46 2.08 -13.74
C ILE A 45 -7.25 3.32 -13.29
N SER A 46 -7.62 3.45 -12.01
CA SER A 46 -8.34 4.62 -11.52
C SER A 46 -7.53 5.91 -11.60
N LEU A 47 -6.20 5.81 -11.56
CA LEU A 47 -5.28 6.93 -11.72
C LEU A 47 -4.84 7.17 -13.17
N GLY A 48 -5.29 6.33 -14.13
CA GLY A 48 -4.88 6.43 -15.53
C GLY A 48 -3.40 6.10 -15.79
N LEU A 49 -2.74 5.39 -14.88
CA LEU A 49 -1.31 5.09 -14.96
C LEU A 49 -1.02 3.83 -15.78
N SER A 50 0.09 3.86 -16.50
CA SER A 50 0.74 2.69 -17.11
C SER A 50 1.39 1.80 -16.05
N GLN A 51 1.66 0.54 -16.39
CA GLN A 51 2.39 -0.36 -15.49
C GLN A 51 3.83 0.12 -15.26
N GLU A 52 4.44 0.80 -16.24
CA GLU A 52 5.77 1.37 -16.14
C GLU A 52 5.83 2.53 -15.14
N GLU A 53 4.85 3.44 -15.15
CA GLU A 53 4.77 4.52 -14.16
C GLU A 53 4.62 3.98 -12.74
N VAL A 54 3.78 2.95 -12.55
CA VAL A 54 3.64 2.30 -11.24
C VAL A 54 4.93 1.59 -10.83
N ALA A 55 5.61 0.92 -11.75
CA ALA A 55 6.89 0.28 -11.49
C ALA A 55 7.94 1.29 -11.04
N ASN A 56 8.01 2.45 -11.69
CA ASN A 56 8.91 3.54 -11.33
C ASN A 56 8.60 4.12 -9.93
N GLN A 57 7.32 4.38 -9.62
CA GLN A 57 6.91 4.84 -8.29
C GLN A 57 7.24 3.82 -7.19
N LEU A 58 7.00 2.53 -7.48
CA LEU A 58 7.29 1.43 -6.57
C LEU A 58 8.74 0.95 -6.63
N GLY A 59 9.58 1.54 -7.49
CA GLY A 59 11.01 1.23 -7.65
C GLY A 59 11.26 -0.26 -7.89
N VAL A 60 10.49 -0.85 -8.79
CA VAL A 60 10.59 -2.26 -9.22
C VAL A 60 10.60 -2.33 -10.74
N CYS A 61 10.87 -3.51 -11.31
CA CYS A 61 10.73 -3.71 -12.75
C CYS A 61 9.24 -3.81 -13.15
N VAL A 62 8.94 -3.45 -14.41
CA VAL A 62 7.58 -3.52 -14.97
C VAL A 62 7.01 -4.95 -14.90
N ASP A 63 7.86 -5.96 -15.10
CA ASP A 63 7.48 -7.38 -14.99
C ASP A 63 6.96 -7.74 -13.60
N SER A 64 7.45 -7.09 -12.54
CA SER A 64 6.90 -7.29 -11.19
C SER A 64 5.45 -6.83 -11.12
N ILE A 65 5.13 -5.66 -11.67
CA ILE A 65 3.76 -5.14 -11.74
C ILE A 65 2.88 -6.08 -12.57
N THR A 66 3.35 -6.49 -13.74
CA THR A 66 2.63 -7.45 -14.61
C THR A 66 2.35 -8.77 -13.91
N ASN A 67 3.33 -9.33 -13.20
CA ASN A 67 3.16 -10.59 -12.49
C ASN A 67 2.23 -10.46 -11.29
N TRP A 68 2.30 -9.38 -10.53
CA TRP A 68 1.39 -9.14 -9.41
C TRP A 68 -0.05 -8.92 -9.88
N GLU A 69 -0.29 -8.06 -10.87
CA GLU A 69 -1.63 -7.75 -11.40
C GLU A 69 -2.31 -8.93 -12.11
N ASN A 70 -1.54 -9.95 -12.51
CA ASN A 70 -2.05 -11.20 -13.07
C ASN A 70 -2.03 -12.36 -12.06
N ASN A 71 -1.76 -12.06 -10.78
CA ASN A 71 -1.69 -13.05 -9.69
C ASN A 71 -0.72 -14.21 -9.97
N ARG A 72 0.35 -13.94 -10.73
CA ARG A 72 1.43 -14.90 -11.02
C ARG A 72 2.52 -14.90 -9.95
N ALA A 73 2.62 -13.80 -9.19
CA ALA A 73 3.54 -13.66 -8.07
C ALA A 73 2.92 -12.76 -6.99
N VAL A 74 3.49 -12.81 -5.78
CA VAL A 74 3.17 -11.87 -4.70
C VAL A 74 4.37 -10.94 -4.43
N PRO A 75 4.13 -9.69 -3.99
CA PRO A 75 5.22 -8.80 -3.64
C PRO A 75 6.04 -9.34 -2.47
N GLN A 76 7.35 -9.08 -2.50
CA GLN A 76 8.21 -9.35 -1.36
C GLN A 76 7.85 -8.43 -0.19
N ILE A 77 8.06 -8.93 1.03
CA ILE A 77 7.53 -8.28 2.23
C ILE A 77 8.02 -6.83 2.41
N HIS A 78 9.28 -6.55 2.08
CA HIS A 78 9.86 -5.22 2.21
C HIS A 78 9.24 -4.18 1.25
N LEU A 79 8.53 -4.63 0.21
CA LEU A 79 7.82 -3.76 -0.74
C LEU A 79 6.43 -3.39 -0.23
N LEU A 80 5.86 -4.13 0.71
CA LEU A 80 4.50 -3.89 1.22
C LEU A 80 4.27 -2.47 1.75
N PRO A 81 5.20 -1.83 2.50
CA PRO A 81 4.98 -0.46 2.96
C PRO A 81 4.80 0.54 1.81
N ARG A 82 5.57 0.37 0.72
CA ARG A 82 5.49 1.22 -0.48
C ARG A 82 4.18 0.96 -1.22
N ILE A 83 3.81 -0.30 -1.36
CA ILE A 83 2.55 -0.71 -1.98
C ILE A 83 1.36 -0.17 -1.19
N PHE A 84 1.32 -0.30 0.13
CA PHE A 84 0.23 0.22 0.97
C PHE A 84 0.12 1.74 0.90
N THR A 85 1.26 2.43 0.77
CA THR A 85 1.28 3.88 0.56
C THR A 85 0.70 4.25 -0.80
N PHE A 86 1.11 3.56 -1.87
CA PHE A 86 0.57 3.76 -3.23
C PHE A 86 -0.93 3.44 -3.32
N LEU A 87 -1.36 2.37 -2.65
CA LEU A 87 -2.75 1.93 -2.62
C LEU A 87 -3.63 2.81 -1.73
N GLU A 88 -3.05 3.59 -0.84
CA GLU A 88 -3.80 4.35 0.16
C GLU A 88 -4.68 3.45 1.06
N GLU A 89 -4.38 2.14 1.10
CA GLU A 89 -5.11 1.18 1.92
C GLU A 89 -4.23 -0.04 2.21
N VAL A 90 -4.67 -0.86 3.16
CA VAL A 90 -3.99 -2.10 3.54
C VAL A 90 -4.81 -3.29 3.01
N PRO A 91 -4.51 -3.82 1.81
CA PRO A 91 -5.27 -4.90 1.17
C PRO A 91 -4.97 -6.29 1.73
N VAL A 92 -4.47 -6.37 2.96
CA VAL A 92 -4.19 -7.63 3.65
C VAL A 92 -5.01 -7.67 4.94
N PRO A 93 -5.64 -8.81 5.28
CA PRO A 93 -6.42 -8.92 6.50
C PRO A 93 -5.49 -8.81 7.71
N ILE A 94 -5.59 -7.67 8.42
CA ILE A 94 -4.97 -7.48 9.73
C ILE A 94 -6.04 -7.72 10.79
N ASP A 95 -5.93 -8.87 11.47
CA ASP A 95 -6.74 -9.12 12.65
C ASP A 95 -6.26 -8.23 13.80
N GLN A 96 -7.05 -7.22 14.14
CA GLN A 96 -6.76 -6.31 15.25
C GLN A 96 -7.37 -6.78 16.58
N SER A 97 -8.20 -7.83 16.56
CA SER A 97 -8.87 -8.36 17.75
C SER A 97 -7.95 -9.21 18.63
N SER A 98 -6.90 -9.80 18.03
CA SER A 98 -5.90 -10.60 18.74
C SER A 98 -4.49 -10.00 18.67
N TYR A 99 -3.66 -10.25 19.69
CA TYR A 99 -2.25 -9.84 19.62
C TYR A 99 -1.45 -10.60 18.57
N ALA A 100 -1.84 -11.82 18.24
CA ALA A 100 -1.24 -12.56 17.14
C ALA A 100 -1.44 -11.82 15.80
N GLY A 101 -2.67 -11.38 15.56
CA GLY A 101 -3.02 -10.59 14.39
C GLY A 101 -2.36 -9.21 14.38
N LYS A 102 -2.33 -8.50 15.52
CA LYS A 102 -1.64 -7.21 15.63
C LYS A 102 -0.14 -7.31 15.34
N VAL A 103 0.53 -8.34 15.87
CA VAL A 103 1.96 -8.58 15.61
C VAL A 103 2.19 -8.82 14.12
N LYS A 104 1.42 -9.72 13.51
CA LYS A 104 1.52 -10.02 12.07
C LYS A 104 1.24 -8.77 11.23
N GLY A 105 0.18 -8.03 11.55
CA GLY A 105 -0.21 -6.80 10.84
C GLY A 105 0.84 -5.71 10.92
N LEU A 106 1.34 -5.42 12.13
CA LEU A 106 2.43 -4.46 12.32
C LEU A 106 3.67 -4.86 11.52
N ARG A 107 4.04 -6.14 11.56
CA ARG A 107 5.19 -6.65 10.80
C ARG A 107 5.02 -6.44 9.29
N LEU A 108 3.84 -6.69 8.73
CA LEU A 108 3.53 -6.43 7.31
C LEU A 108 3.54 -4.93 6.98
N LEU A 109 2.99 -4.09 7.84
CA LEU A 109 3.01 -2.63 7.68
C LEU A 109 4.43 -2.04 7.66
N LEU A 110 5.35 -2.67 8.40
CA LEU A 110 6.76 -2.31 8.44
C LEU A 110 7.57 -2.96 7.32
N GLY A 111 7.01 -3.92 6.59
CA GLY A 111 7.71 -4.68 5.56
C GLY A 111 8.81 -5.58 6.11
N LEU A 112 8.67 -6.04 7.36
CA LEU A 112 9.68 -6.87 8.03
C LEU A 112 9.33 -8.35 7.90
N ASP A 113 10.33 -9.18 7.65
CA ASP A 113 10.20 -10.61 7.94
C ASP A 113 10.24 -10.87 9.46
N ARG A 114 10.12 -12.13 9.87
CA ARG A 114 10.09 -12.46 11.31
C ARG A 114 11.40 -12.09 12.00
N LYS A 115 12.54 -12.30 11.34
CA LYS A 115 13.87 -11.98 11.84
C LYS A 115 14.06 -10.47 12.04
N GLY A 116 13.65 -9.66 11.07
CA GLY A 116 13.68 -8.20 11.14
C GLY A 116 12.76 -7.68 12.24
N PHE A 117 11.56 -8.25 12.38
CA PHE A 117 10.66 -7.89 13.47
C PHE A 117 11.20 -8.31 14.85
N ALA A 118 11.83 -9.47 14.96
CA ALA A 118 12.51 -9.92 16.17
C ALA A 118 13.62 -8.95 16.58
N SER A 119 14.43 -8.53 15.61
CA SER A 119 15.49 -7.54 15.80
C SER A 119 14.93 -6.20 16.31
N LEU A 120 13.83 -5.71 15.70
CA LEU A 120 13.13 -4.51 16.15
C LEU A 120 12.63 -4.63 17.59
N MET A 121 12.08 -5.78 17.95
CA MET A 121 11.50 -6.05 19.28
C MET A 121 12.54 -6.51 20.31
N LYS A 122 13.81 -6.69 19.90
CA LYS A 122 14.91 -7.24 20.71
C LYS A 122 14.54 -8.59 21.34
N VAL A 123 14.05 -9.51 20.51
CA VAL A 123 13.68 -10.89 20.88
C VAL A 123 14.20 -11.88 19.84
N ASP A 124 14.14 -13.17 20.17
CA ASP A 124 14.44 -14.23 19.21
C ASP A 124 13.33 -14.38 18.14
N GLU A 125 13.71 -14.81 16.94
CA GLU A 125 12.75 -15.04 15.83
C GLU A 125 11.66 -16.06 16.21
N SER A 126 12.01 -17.11 16.96
CA SER A 126 11.05 -18.11 17.42
C SER A 126 9.98 -17.50 18.33
N THR A 127 10.34 -16.49 19.13
CA THR A 127 9.38 -15.77 19.99
C THR A 127 8.33 -15.06 19.14
N VAL A 128 8.73 -14.39 18.06
CA VAL A 128 7.81 -13.75 17.12
C VAL A 128 6.90 -14.79 16.45
N ARG A 129 7.46 -15.94 16.06
CA ARG A 129 6.68 -17.06 15.50
C ARG A 129 5.61 -17.53 16.48
N TYR A 130 5.94 -17.73 17.75
CA TYR A 130 4.95 -18.12 18.77
C TYR A 130 3.88 -17.05 18.97
N TRP A 131 4.26 -15.77 18.99
CA TRP A 131 3.28 -14.68 19.08
C TRP A 131 2.29 -14.69 17.93
N GLU A 132 2.77 -14.86 16.68
CA GLU A 132 1.90 -14.95 15.51
C GLU A 132 1.00 -16.20 15.51
N TRP A 133 1.37 -17.24 16.27
CA TRP A 133 0.54 -18.43 16.51
C TRP A 133 -0.41 -18.29 17.70
N GLY A 134 -0.42 -17.15 18.39
CA GLY A 134 -1.24 -16.95 19.58
C GLY A 134 -0.66 -17.59 20.85
N LYS A 135 0.58 -18.08 20.82
CA LYS A 135 1.25 -18.72 21.95
C LYS A 135 2.27 -17.78 22.59
N ASN A 136 2.50 -17.94 23.90
CA ASN A 136 3.51 -17.19 24.65
C ASN A 136 3.49 -15.68 24.35
N LEU A 137 2.28 -15.12 24.28
CA LEU A 137 2.01 -13.76 23.79
C LEU A 137 2.87 -12.71 24.50
N PRO A 138 3.13 -11.54 23.87
CA PRO A 138 3.93 -10.49 24.47
C PRO A 138 3.39 -10.09 25.84
N VAL A 139 4.27 -9.80 26.78
CA VAL A 139 3.90 -9.22 28.08
C VAL A 139 3.32 -7.81 27.92
N ILE A 140 2.61 -7.31 28.93
CA ILE A 140 1.86 -6.04 28.90
C ILE A 140 2.70 -4.85 28.36
N LYS A 141 3.96 -4.72 28.81
CA LYS A 141 4.85 -3.64 28.33
C LYS A 141 5.07 -3.70 26.82
N ARG A 142 5.31 -4.89 26.26
CA ARG A 142 5.50 -5.08 24.81
C ARG A 142 4.20 -4.91 24.04
N ARG A 143 3.07 -5.29 24.62
CA ARG A 143 1.74 -5.05 24.02
C ARG A 143 1.49 -3.57 23.79
N LYS A 144 1.75 -2.72 24.80
CA LYS A 144 1.65 -1.26 24.67
C LYS A 144 2.57 -0.71 23.56
N GLN A 145 3.79 -1.25 23.45
CA GLN A 145 4.72 -0.87 22.38
C GLN A 145 4.17 -1.26 20.99
N ILE A 146 3.63 -2.48 20.85
CA ILE A 146 3.01 -2.95 19.60
C ILE A 146 1.81 -2.09 19.23
N ASP A 147 0.92 -1.79 20.18
CA ASP A 147 -0.27 -0.96 19.94
C ASP A 147 0.13 0.44 19.47
N ALA A 148 1.09 1.09 20.14
CA ALA A 148 1.57 2.42 19.76
C ALA A 148 2.19 2.45 18.35
N LEU A 149 2.99 1.43 18.01
CA LEU A 149 3.56 1.31 16.67
C LEU A 149 2.48 1.05 15.62
N LEU A 150 1.54 0.14 15.89
CA LEU A 150 0.46 -0.19 14.96
C LEU A 150 -0.39 1.04 14.67
N GLU A 151 -0.80 1.79 15.69
CA GLU A 151 -1.55 3.03 15.55
C GLU A 151 -0.79 4.07 14.72
N LYS A 152 0.51 4.27 15.01
CA LYS A 152 1.37 5.20 14.27
C LYS A 152 1.39 4.88 12.77
N TYR A 153 1.57 3.62 12.40
CA TYR A 153 1.70 3.22 10.99
C TYR A 153 0.36 3.17 10.26
N LEU A 154 -0.73 2.79 10.94
CA LEU A 154 -2.08 2.90 10.36
C LEU A 154 -2.46 4.36 10.10
N LYS A 155 -2.14 5.28 11.02
CA LYS A 155 -2.33 6.73 10.80
C LYS A 155 -1.49 7.25 9.64
N LYS A 156 -0.24 6.77 9.49
CA LYS A 156 0.62 7.15 8.36
C LYS A 156 0.00 6.78 7.01
N VAL A 157 -0.52 5.55 6.89
CA VAL A 157 -1.22 5.11 5.66
C VAL A 157 -2.46 5.96 5.43
N LYS A 158 -3.28 6.21 6.46
CA LYS A 158 -4.49 7.05 6.35
C LYS A 158 -4.21 8.51 6.00
N PHE A 159 -3.14 9.10 6.54
CA PHE A 159 -2.76 10.48 6.25
C PHE A 159 -2.37 10.66 4.78
N ALA A 160 -1.66 9.67 4.22
CA ALA A 160 -1.38 9.65 2.79
C ALA A 160 -2.69 9.79 1.99
N ILE A 161 -3.75 9.06 2.34
CA ILE A 161 -5.09 9.20 1.71
C ILE A 161 -5.61 10.64 1.74
N SER A 162 -5.56 11.29 2.91
CA SER A 162 -6.13 12.64 3.07
C SER A 162 -5.37 13.72 2.30
N SER A 163 -4.05 13.59 2.15
CA SER A 163 -3.24 14.60 1.45
C SER A 163 -3.52 14.69 -0.06
N TRP A 164 -4.05 13.63 -0.68
CA TRP A 164 -4.35 13.61 -2.12
C TRP A 164 -5.75 14.14 -2.46
N ASN A 165 -6.72 14.05 -1.54
CA ASN A 165 -8.08 14.55 -1.77
C ASN A 165 -8.23 16.09 -1.63
N SER A 166 -7.12 16.80 -1.46
CA SER A 166 -7.07 18.25 -1.17
C SER A 166 -6.46 19.09 -2.31
N GLY A 167 -6.27 18.51 -3.49
CA GLY A 167 -5.62 19.14 -4.65
C GLY A 167 -6.56 19.36 -5.82
#